data_AF-A0A433IZ21-F1
#
_entry.id   AF-A0A433IZ21-F1
#
_cell.length_a   1.000
_cell.length_b   1.000
_cell.length_c   1.000
_cell.angle_alpha   90.00
_cell.angle_beta   90.00
_cell.angle_gamma   90.00
#
_symmetry.space_group_name_H-M   'P 1'
#
loop_
_entity.id
_entity.type
_entity.pdbx_description
1 polymer ?
#
loop_
_entity_poly.entity_id
_entity_poly.type
_entity_poly.pdbx_seq_one_letter_code
_entity_poly.pdbx_strand_id
1 'polypeptide(L)'
;MGRSYSSDLRVRIYGEVEKGGSRRAAARRFDVSASTGVRLAQRMAATGSLDPARQGRPPGGGKLAPHAELLIGWVEKQGDITMPELAAKLKAERGVTIHPASLSRFLLARGFTVKKNGAGERGRSR
;
A
#
# COMPACT_ATOMS: atom_id res chain seq x y z
N MET A 1 -3.27 13.81 6.48
CA MET A 1 -2.68 13.08 7.62
C MET A 1 -1.26 13.58 7.82
N GLY A 2 -0.84 13.85 9.07
CA GLY A 2 0.50 14.36 9.34
C GLY A 2 1.58 13.31 9.11
N ARG A 3 2.76 13.74 8.64
CA ARG A 3 3.93 12.87 8.49
C ARG A 3 4.47 12.49 9.86
N SER A 4 4.95 11.27 10.01
CA SER A 4 5.71 10.87 11.20
C SER A 4 7.07 11.56 11.23
N TYR A 5 7.61 11.77 12.43
CA TYR A 5 9.04 12.09 12.60
C TYR A 5 9.94 11.03 11.96
N SER A 6 11.16 11.44 11.57
CA SER A 6 12.16 10.56 10.97
C SER A 6 12.51 9.39 11.91
N SER A 7 12.95 8.28 11.32
CA SER A 7 13.41 7.11 12.07
C SER A 7 14.55 7.47 13.02
N ASP A 8 15.54 8.21 12.55
CA ASP A 8 16.68 8.69 13.34
C ASP A 8 16.23 9.48 14.58
N LEU A 9 15.32 10.45 14.44
CA LEU A 9 14.84 11.23 15.58
C LEU A 9 14.12 10.35 16.61
N ARG A 10 13.32 9.39 16.15
CA ARG A 10 12.59 8.47 17.02
C ARG A 10 13.53 7.55 17.79
N VAL A 11 14.58 7.06 17.13
CA VAL A 11 15.65 6.25 17.74
C VAL A 11 16.38 7.07 18.80
N ARG A 12 16.79 8.31 18.50
CA ARG A 12 17.49 9.17 19.47
C ARG A 12 16.66 9.49 20.70
N ILE A 13 15.37 9.83 20.51
CA ILE A 13 14.45 10.08 21.64
C ILE A 13 14.33 8.82 22.52
N TYR A 14 14.14 7.66 21.91
CA TYR A 14 13.98 6.43 22.68
C TYR A 14 15.28 5.97 23.35
N GLY A 15 16.43 6.15 22.71
CA GLY A 15 17.74 5.83 23.30
C GLY A 15 18.02 6.62 24.58
N GLU A 16 17.51 7.85 24.70
CA GLU A 16 17.57 8.61 25.96
C GLU A 16 16.66 8.03 27.05
N VAL A 17 15.56 7.40 26.67
CA VAL A 17 14.71 6.66 27.62
C VAL A 17 15.40 5.37 28.07
N GLU A 18 16.08 4.67 27.17
CA GLU A 18 16.85 3.45 27.49
C GLU A 18 18.02 3.72 28.43
N LYS A 19 18.65 4.89 28.33
CA LYS A 19 19.69 5.34 29.28
C LYS A 19 19.15 5.70 30.68
N GLY A 20 17.87 5.42 30.96
CA GLY A 20 17.21 5.71 32.23
C GLY A 20 16.53 7.08 32.31
N GLY A 21 16.50 7.83 31.21
CA GLY A 21 15.80 9.11 31.14
C GLY A 21 14.28 8.96 31.17
N SER A 22 13.58 9.92 31.78
CA SER A 22 12.12 9.93 31.70
C SER A 22 11.64 10.24 30.27
N ARG A 23 10.54 9.61 29.84
CA ARG A 23 9.91 9.83 28.51
C ARG A 23 9.67 11.31 28.20
N ARG A 24 9.31 12.11 29.22
CA ARG A 24 9.08 13.55 29.10
C ARG A 24 10.39 14.34 29.01
N ALA A 25 11.43 13.92 29.72
CA ALA A 25 12.76 14.56 29.63
C ALA A 25 13.42 14.27 28.28
N ALA A 26 13.35 13.03 27.79
CA ALA A 26 13.82 12.65 26.48
C ALA A 26 13.15 13.49 25.38
N ALA A 27 11.82 13.62 25.41
CA ALA A 27 11.09 14.48 24.46
C ALA A 27 11.56 15.95 24.49
N ARG A 28 11.74 16.53 25.69
CA ARG A 28 12.23 17.90 25.86
C ARG A 28 13.64 18.09 25.29
N ARG A 29 14.54 17.11 25.44
CA ARG A 29 15.91 17.17 24.91
C ARG A 29 15.97 17.34 23.39
N PHE A 30 14.93 16.90 22.67
CA PHE A 30 14.84 17.01 21.21
C PHE A 30 13.76 18.00 20.75
N ASP A 31 13.32 18.91 21.62
CA ASP A 31 12.30 19.93 21.33
C ASP A 31 11.00 19.38 20.72
N VAL A 32 10.61 18.16 21.11
CA VAL A 32 9.33 17.56 20.72
C VAL A 32 8.36 17.51 21.88
N SER A 33 7.07 17.39 21.57
CA SER A 33 6.03 17.26 22.58
C SER A 33 6.29 16.06 23.52
N ALA A 34 5.99 16.23 24.81
CA ALA A 34 6.08 15.15 25.80
C ALA A 34 5.29 13.89 25.39
N SER A 35 4.16 14.07 24.70
CA SER A 35 3.35 12.98 24.16
C SER A 35 4.08 12.12 23.14
N THR A 36 5.05 12.67 22.41
CA THR A 36 5.88 11.93 21.45
C THR A 36 6.77 10.91 22.16
N GLY A 37 7.49 11.31 23.21
CA GLY A 37 8.31 10.40 24.01
C GLY A 37 7.48 9.29 24.67
N VAL A 38 6.27 9.62 25.15
CA VAL A 38 5.35 8.62 25.71
C VAL A 38 4.90 7.61 24.65
N ARG A 39 4.45 8.09 23.48
CA ARG A 39 3.99 7.23 22.38
C ARG A 39 5.09 6.33 21.82
N LEU A 40 6.33 6.81 21.74
CA LEU A 40 7.47 5.99 21.30
C LEU A 40 7.75 4.85 22.28
N ALA A 41 7.76 5.12 23.58
CA ALA A 41 7.96 4.07 24.57
C ALA A 41 6.82 3.05 24.60
N GLN A 42 5.56 3.50 24.50
CA GLN A 42 4.39 2.61 24.37
C GLN A 42 4.50 1.72 23.12
N ARG A 43 4.92 2.30 21.99
CA ARG A 43 5.09 1.55 20.76
C ARG A 43 6.19 0.49 20.88
N MET A 44 7.34 0.87 21.44
CA MET A 44 8.42 -0.09 21.64
C MET A 44 7.95 -1.25 22.52
N ALA A 45 7.27 -0.97 23.62
CA ALA A 45 6.72 -2.01 24.49
C ALA A 45 5.69 -2.91 23.78
N ALA A 46 4.86 -2.34 22.89
CA ALA A 46 3.81 -3.08 22.21
C ALA A 46 4.28 -3.87 20.97
N THR A 47 5.33 -3.41 20.28
CA THR A 47 5.71 -3.93 18.95
C THR A 47 7.19 -4.26 18.79
N GLY A 48 8.05 -3.89 19.75
CA GLY A 48 9.50 -4.02 19.62
C GLY A 48 10.13 -3.15 18.53
N SER A 49 9.37 -2.22 17.92
CA SER A 49 9.85 -1.35 16.84
C SER A 49 9.50 0.11 17.08
N LEU A 50 10.45 1.00 16.75
CA LEU A 50 10.25 2.43 16.72
C LEU A 50 9.79 2.95 15.36
N ASP A 51 9.68 2.11 14.33
CA ASP A 51 9.22 2.54 13.01
C ASP A 51 7.86 3.20 13.10
N PRO A 52 7.46 4.10 12.20
CA PRO A 52 6.08 4.60 12.19
C PRO A 52 5.08 3.49 11.85
N ALA A 53 3.82 3.66 12.27
CA ALA A 53 2.78 2.75 11.80
C ALA A 53 2.53 3.08 10.34
N ARG A 54 2.19 2.05 9.55
CA ARG A 54 1.84 2.28 8.16
C ARG A 54 0.64 3.22 8.08
N GLN A 55 0.84 4.36 7.43
CA GLN A 55 -0.21 5.34 7.21
C GLN A 55 -0.94 5.02 5.89
N GLY A 56 -2.25 5.24 5.87
CA GLY A 56 -3.08 5.05 4.69
C GLY A 56 -3.57 3.62 4.45
N ARG A 57 -4.33 3.45 3.36
CA ARG A 57 -5.00 2.19 3.01
C ARG A 57 -3.99 1.11 2.60
N PRO A 58 -4.09 -0.14 3.10
CA PRO A 58 -3.33 -1.29 2.60
C PRO A 58 -3.28 -1.46 1.08
N PRO A 59 -2.08 -1.66 0.48
CA PRO A 59 -2.00 -2.12 -0.90
C PRO A 59 -2.64 -3.50 -0.98
N GLY A 60 -3.11 -3.86 -2.17
CA GLY A 60 -3.71 -5.18 -2.39
C GLY A 60 -5.08 -5.38 -1.72
N GLY A 61 -5.71 -4.33 -1.17
CA GLY A 61 -7.10 -4.39 -0.69
C GLY A 61 -8.14 -3.95 -1.74
N GLY A 62 -9.41 -4.24 -1.48
CA GLY A 62 -10.55 -3.79 -2.29
C GLY A 62 -11.24 -4.90 -3.06
N LYS A 63 -12.34 -4.56 -3.76
CA LYS A 63 -13.25 -5.53 -4.41
C LYS A 63 -12.56 -6.45 -5.43
N LEU A 64 -11.42 -6.04 -6.00
CA LEU A 64 -10.66 -6.81 -6.99
C LEU A 64 -9.63 -7.76 -6.39
N ALA A 65 -9.21 -7.55 -5.14
CA ALA A 65 -8.13 -8.31 -4.55
C ALA A 65 -8.38 -9.83 -4.53
N PRO A 66 -9.60 -10.32 -4.18
CA PRO A 66 -9.90 -11.75 -4.21
C PRO A 66 -9.96 -12.34 -5.62
N HIS A 67 -10.04 -11.50 -6.66
CA HIS A 67 -10.19 -11.91 -8.05
C HIS A 67 -8.91 -11.68 -8.87
N ALA A 68 -7.78 -11.43 -8.21
CA ALA A 68 -6.54 -11.05 -8.88
C ALA A 68 -6.06 -12.08 -9.89
N GLU A 69 -5.84 -13.33 -9.44
CA GLU A 69 -5.34 -14.42 -10.29
C GLU A 69 -6.30 -14.74 -11.43
N LEU A 70 -7.61 -14.69 -11.17
CA LEU A 70 -8.65 -14.94 -12.17
C LEU A 70 -8.64 -13.87 -13.27
N LEU A 71 -8.55 -12.58 -12.90
CA LEU A 71 -8.47 -11.48 -13.85
C LEU A 71 -7.18 -11.51 -14.67
N ILE A 72 -6.05 -11.83 -14.03
CA ILE A 72 -4.77 -12.02 -14.70
C ILE A 72 -4.88 -13.15 -15.72
N GLY A 73 -5.38 -14.32 -15.31
CA GLY A 73 -5.52 -15.48 -16.20
C GLY A 73 -6.45 -15.23 -17.39
N TRP A 74 -7.50 -14.41 -17.25
CA TRP A 74 -8.32 -14.00 -18.40
C TRP A 74 -7.58 -13.08 -19.36
N VAL A 75 -6.82 -12.12 -18.84
CA VAL A 75 -6.04 -11.18 -19.66
C VAL A 75 -4.89 -11.89 -20.36
N GLU A 76 -4.26 -12.87 -19.73
CA GLU A 76 -3.19 -13.67 -20.35
C GLU A 76 -3.73 -14.60 -21.45
N LYS A 77 -4.90 -15.20 -21.24
CA LYS A 77 -5.56 -16.03 -22.27
C LYS A 77 -6.09 -15.21 -23.46
N GLN A 78 -6.52 -13.98 -23.20
CA GLN A 78 -7.10 -13.09 -24.20
C GLN A 78 -6.51 -11.68 -24.04
N GLY A 79 -5.32 -11.47 -24.60
CA GLY A 79 -4.54 -10.24 -24.44
C GLY A 79 -5.21 -8.96 -24.95
N ASP A 80 -6.13 -9.09 -25.91
CA ASP A 80 -6.88 -8.01 -26.54
C ASP A 80 -8.20 -7.67 -25.83
N ILE A 81 -8.59 -8.43 -24.79
CA ILE A 81 -9.85 -8.18 -24.05
C ILE A 81 -9.93 -6.73 -23.58
N THR A 82 -11.03 -6.06 -23.90
CA THR A 82 -11.22 -4.67 -23.50
C THR A 82 -11.64 -4.58 -22.03
N MET A 83 -11.41 -3.43 -21.39
CA MET A 83 -11.82 -3.24 -19.98
C MET A 83 -13.34 -3.33 -19.77
N PRO A 84 -14.21 -2.83 -20.68
CA PRO A 84 -15.65 -3.05 -20.61
C PRO A 84 -16.03 -4.53 -20.68
N GLU A 85 -15.44 -5.30 -21.60
CA GLU A 85 -15.69 -6.75 -21.71
C GLU A 85 -15.23 -7.49 -20.45
N LEU A 86 -14.06 -7.14 -19.93
CA LEU A 86 -13.55 -7.70 -18.68
C LEU A 86 -14.47 -7.39 -17.49
N ALA A 87 -15.05 -6.18 -17.44
CA ALA A 87 -16.01 -5.80 -16.42
C ALA A 87 -17.33 -6.57 -16.55
N ALA A 88 -17.84 -6.75 -17.77
CA ALA A 88 -19.04 -7.54 -18.04
C ALA A 88 -18.83 -9.01 -17.65
N LYS A 89 -17.68 -9.59 -18.01
CA LYS A 89 -17.28 -10.95 -17.64
C LYS A 89 -17.16 -11.13 -16.13
N LEU A 90 -16.52 -10.18 -15.44
CA LEU A 90 -16.41 -10.20 -13.97
C LEU A 90 -17.79 -10.12 -13.29
N LYS A 91 -18.70 -9.30 -13.83
CA LYS A 91 -20.08 -9.22 -13.34
C LYS A 91 -20.84 -10.54 -13.56
N ALA A 92 -20.69 -11.16 -14.72
CA ALA A 92 -21.36 -12.42 -15.05
C ALA A 92 -20.85 -13.60 -14.19
N GLU A 93 -19.54 -13.76 -14.05
CA GLU A 93 -18.96 -14.94 -13.39
C GLU A 93 -18.85 -14.81 -11.86
N ARG A 94 -18.82 -13.58 -11.32
CA ARG A 94 -18.56 -13.33 -9.89
C ARG A 94 -19.56 -12.37 -9.25
N GLY A 95 -20.51 -11.81 -10.00
CA GLY A 95 -21.47 -10.81 -9.48
C GLY A 95 -20.84 -9.46 -9.11
N VAL A 96 -19.56 -9.25 -9.42
CA VAL A 96 -18.82 -8.07 -8.97
C VAL A 96 -18.89 -6.96 -10.01
N THR A 97 -19.56 -5.86 -9.66
CA THR A 97 -19.70 -4.67 -10.53
C THR A 97 -18.57 -3.67 -10.27
N ILE A 98 -17.75 -3.43 -11.28
CA ILE A 98 -16.57 -2.56 -11.21
C ILE A 98 -16.46 -1.72 -12.47
N HIS A 99 -16.11 -0.44 -12.28
CA HIS A 99 -15.87 0.48 -13.39
C HIS A 99 -14.63 0.06 -14.22
N PRO A 100 -14.68 0.07 -15.56
CA PRO A 100 -13.56 -0.33 -16.43
C PRO A 100 -12.21 0.34 -16.08
N ALA A 101 -12.22 1.63 -15.75
CA ALA A 101 -10.99 2.34 -15.32
C ALA A 101 -10.34 1.75 -14.05
N SER A 102 -11.12 1.16 -13.14
CA SER A 102 -10.58 0.50 -11.94
C SER A 102 -9.89 -0.81 -12.29
N LEU A 103 -10.38 -1.55 -13.27
CA LEU A 103 -9.70 -2.74 -13.81
C LEU A 103 -8.40 -2.35 -14.50
N SER A 104 -8.42 -1.28 -15.29
CA SER A 104 -7.20 -0.76 -15.94
C SER A 104 -6.13 -0.41 -14.91
N ARG A 105 -6.45 0.39 -13.89
CA ARG A 105 -5.51 0.72 -12.80
C ARG A 105 -5.01 -0.52 -12.06
N PHE A 106 -5.89 -1.49 -11.82
CA PHE A 106 -5.56 -2.74 -11.14
C PHE A 106 -4.54 -3.58 -11.91
N LEU A 107 -4.70 -3.68 -13.22
CA LEU A 107 -3.80 -4.41 -14.12
C LEU A 107 -2.47 -3.67 -14.31
N LEU A 108 -2.51 -2.34 -14.49
CA LEU A 108 -1.29 -1.51 -14.58
C LEU A 108 -0.44 -1.62 -13.32
N ALA A 109 -1.05 -1.62 -12.13
CA ALA A 109 -0.35 -1.82 -10.86
C ALA A 109 0.30 -3.20 -10.72
N ARG A 110 -0.01 -4.15 -11.62
CA ARG A 110 0.54 -5.52 -11.69
C ARG A 110 1.46 -5.74 -12.89
N GLY A 111 1.80 -4.68 -13.62
CA GLY A 111 2.72 -4.74 -14.76
C GLY A 111 2.07 -4.96 -16.13
N PHE A 112 0.76 -5.18 -16.20
CA PHE A 112 0.08 -5.39 -17.48
C PHE A 112 -0.07 -4.05 -18.22
N THR A 113 0.70 -3.87 -19.28
CA THR A 113 0.59 -2.69 -20.16
C THR A 113 0.11 -3.09 -21.54
N VAL A 114 -0.68 -2.24 -22.18
CA VAL A 114 -1.06 -2.44 -23.60
C VAL A 114 0.01 -1.81 -24.46
N LYS A 115 0.62 -2.59 -25.35
CA LYS A 115 1.57 -2.11 -26.36
C LYS A 115 1.06 -2.45 -27.75
N LYS A 116 1.42 -1.63 -28.73
CA LYS A 116 1.26 -1.96 -30.14
C LYS A 116 2.52 -2.67 -30.62
N ASN A 117 2.38 -3.78 -31.33
CA ASN A 117 3.51 -4.41 -32.03
C ASN A 117 3.76 -3.69 -33.37
N GLY A 118 4.84 -4.04 -34.08
CA GLY A 118 5.19 -3.44 -35.38
C GLY A 118 4.12 -3.62 -36.47
N ALA A 119 3.21 -4.59 -36.29
CA ALA A 119 2.05 -4.83 -37.15
C ALA A 119 0.81 -3.99 -36.78
N GLY A 120 0.87 -3.19 -35.71
CA GLY A 120 -0.24 -2.33 -35.25
C GLY A 120 -1.28 -3.01 -34.36
N GLU A 121 -1.09 -4.29 -34.04
CA GLU A 121 -1.97 -5.05 -33.16
C GLU A 121 -1.71 -4.70 -31.70
N ARG A 122 -2.79 -4.69 -30.90
CA ARG A 122 -2.71 -4.41 -29.47
C ARG A 122 -2.56 -5.72 -28.71
N GLY A 123 -1.43 -5.88 -28.03
CA GLY A 123 -1.20 -6.97 -27.10
C GLY A 123 -0.96 -6.45 -25.69
N ARG A 124 -1.35 -7.23 -24.67
CA ARG A 124 -0.88 -7.02 -23.30
C ARG A 124 0.22 -8.03 -22.99
N SER A 125 1.41 -7.52 -22.73
CA SER A 125 2.50 -8.28 -22.14
C SER A 125 2.73 -7.82 -20.70
N ARG A 126 3.24 -8.73 -19.89
CA ARG A 126 3.80 -8.42 -18.57
C ARG A 126 5.27 -8.05 -18.70
#